data_AF-A0A2V5MQ78-F1
#
_entry.id   AF-A0A2V5MQ78-F1
#
_cell.length_a   1.000
_cell.length_b   1.000
_cell.length_c   1.000
_cell.angle_alpha   90.00
_cell.angle_beta   90.00
_cell.angle_gamma   90.00
#
_symmetry.space_group_name_H-M   'P 1'
#
loop_
_entity.id
_entity.type
_entity.pdbx_description
1 polymer ?
#
loop_
_entity_poly.entity_id
_entity_poly.type
_entity_poly.pdbx_seq_one_letter_code
_entity_poly.pdbx_strand_id
1 'polypeptide(L)'
;MLIALLAILCSVILAAAVAIVRHAEVLAHRLGEPVGTLLLTLAITGLEVCMVAFVMSTGAEKPTLARDTMFAVVMLVLNGFLGLALVLGGLRHQEQHYNLQSANAFLVMILPLTVLGLVLPNYTRSTPGPTLSTFQMVFLSLMSVGIYA
;
A
#
# COMPACT_ATOMS: atom_id res chain seq x y z
N MET A 1 -13.96 -8.65 -27.73
CA MET A 1 -13.05 -7.50 -27.97
C MET A 1 -12.65 -6.80 -26.67
N LEU A 2 -13.60 -6.36 -25.84
CA LEU A 2 -13.30 -5.65 -24.58
C LEU A 2 -12.41 -6.45 -23.60
N ILE A 3 -12.69 -7.74 -23.39
CA ILE A 3 -11.90 -8.61 -22.50
C ILE A 3 -10.45 -8.75 -23.00
N ALA A 4 -10.27 -8.89 -24.32
CA ALA A 4 -8.93 -8.98 -24.92
C ALA A 4 -8.16 -7.66 -24.75
N LEU A 5 -8.82 -6.52 -24.97
CA LEU A 5 -8.22 -5.21 -24.74
C LEU A 5 -7.83 -5.01 -23.26
N LEU A 6 -8.70 -5.39 -22.33
CA LEU A 6 -8.44 -5.31 -20.89
C LEU A 6 -7.25 -6.21 -20.51
N ALA A 7 -7.19 -7.43 -21.03
CA ALA A 7 -6.08 -8.35 -20.78
C ALA A 7 -4.75 -7.79 -21.30
N ILE A 8 -4.74 -7.16 -22.48
CA ILE A 8 -3.56 -6.51 -23.05
C ILE A 8 -3.14 -5.30 -22.20
N LEU A 9 -4.08 -4.45 -21.80
CA LEU A 9 -3.77 -3.30 -20.95
C LEU A 9 -3.19 -3.75 -19.60
N CYS A 10 -3.80 -4.75 -18.97
CA CYS A 10 -3.33 -5.30 -17.71
C CYS A 10 -1.92 -5.90 -17.85
N SER A 11 -1.66 -6.67 -18.92
CA SER A 11 -0.34 -7.27 -19.14
C SER A 11 0.74 -6.22 -19.38
N VAL A 12 0.43 -5.14 -20.12
CA VAL A 12 1.36 -4.01 -20.32
C VAL A 12 1.65 -3.29 -19.01
N ILE A 13 0.63 -3.02 -18.19
CA ILE A 13 0.81 -2.38 -16.88
C ILE A 13 1.67 -3.26 -15.96
N LEU A 14 1.40 -4.56 -15.90
CA LEU A 14 2.19 -5.50 -15.11
C LEU A 14 3.63 -5.59 -15.59
N ALA A 15 3.85 -5.66 -16.90
CA ALA A 15 5.20 -5.69 -17.47
C ALA A 15 5.99 -4.41 -17.16
N ALA A 16 5.33 -3.24 -17.24
CA ALA A 16 5.93 -1.97 -16.88
C ALA A 16 6.28 -1.90 -15.38
N ALA A 17 5.37 -2.33 -14.50
CA ALA A 17 5.62 -2.37 -13.06
C ALA A 17 6.81 -3.28 -12.71
N VAL A 18 6.88 -4.47 -13.29
CA VAL A 18 8.01 -5.40 -13.10
C VAL A 18 9.32 -4.79 -13.60
N ALA A 19 9.31 -4.10 -14.75
CA ALA A 19 10.49 -3.44 -15.27
C ALA A 19 11.00 -2.34 -14.33
N ILE A 20 10.09 -1.50 -13.80
CA ILE A 20 10.43 -0.45 -12.84
C ILE A 20 11.06 -1.04 -11.57
N VAL A 21 10.46 -2.08 -11.00
CA VAL A 21 10.98 -2.75 -9.80
C VAL A 21 12.37 -3.33 -10.05
N ARG A 22 12.61 -3.96 -11.21
CA ARG A 22 13.93 -4.50 -11.56
C ARG A 22 15.00 -3.41 -11.65
N HIS A 23 14.65 -2.25 -12.22
CA HIS A 23 15.58 -1.11 -12.27
C HIS A 23 15.86 -0.54 -10.88
N ALA A 24 14.84 -0.43 -10.03
CA ALA A 24 14.98 0.01 -8.65
C ALA A 24 15.86 -0.96 -7.84
N GLU A 25 15.70 -2.26 -8.03
CA GLU A 25 16.49 -3.30 -7.36
C GLU A 25 17.97 -3.24 -7.75
N VAL A 26 18.27 -3.08 -9.04
CA VAL A 26 19.67 -2.92 -9.50
C VAL A 26 20.30 -1.68 -8.88
N LEU A 27 19.56 -0.57 -8.78
CA LEU A 27 20.06 0.66 -8.16
C LEU A 27 20.22 0.49 -6.63
N ALA A 28 19.27 -0.17 -5.97
CA ALA A 28 19.32 -0.49 -4.55
C ALA A 28 20.54 -1.35 -4.21
N HIS A 29 20.84 -2.35 -5.04
CA HIS A 29 22.01 -3.21 -4.86
C HIS A 29 23.32 -2.45 -4.98
N ARG A 30 23.40 -1.45 -5.87
CA ARG A 30 24.58 -0.59 -6.02
C ARG A 30 24.78 0.39 -4.86
N LEU A 31 23.70 0.79 -4.20
CA LEU A 31 23.75 1.71 -3.05
C LEU A 31 24.08 1.00 -1.74
N GLY A 32 23.82 -0.30 -1.64
CA GLY A 32 24.04 -1.08 -0.42
C GLY A 32 23.06 -0.74 0.70
N GLU A 33 23.12 -1.48 1.80
CA GLU A 33 22.25 -1.25 2.95
C GLU A 33 22.77 -0.10 3.84
N PRO A 34 21.87 0.72 4.44
CA PRO A 34 20.39 0.64 4.43
C PRO A 34 19.72 1.43 3.28
N VAL A 35 20.48 2.22 2.53
CA VAL A 35 19.95 3.16 1.53
C VAL A 35 19.22 2.44 0.39
N GLY A 36 19.71 1.28 -0.03
CA GLY A 36 19.08 0.47 -1.05
C GLY A 36 17.66 0.03 -0.68
N THR A 37 17.43 -0.39 0.57
CA THR A 37 16.11 -0.79 1.06
C THR A 37 15.14 0.40 1.10
N LEU A 38 15.61 1.57 1.53
CA LEU A 38 14.81 2.81 1.50
C LEU A 38 14.47 3.23 0.06
N LEU A 39 15.42 3.11 -0.87
CA LEU A 39 15.16 3.40 -2.27
C LEU A 39 14.11 2.45 -2.85
N LEU A 40 14.22 1.14 -2.58
CA LEU A 40 13.29 0.14 -3.11
C LEU A 40 11.87 0.38 -2.58
N THR A 41 11.73 0.66 -1.29
CA THR A 41 10.45 0.99 -0.67
C THR A 41 9.85 2.26 -1.27
N LEU A 42 10.64 3.34 -1.38
CA LEU A 42 10.21 4.60 -2.01
C LEU A 42 9.81 4.43 -3.48
N ALA A 43 10.52 3.59 -4.24
CA ALA A 43 10.22 3.34 -5.64
C ALA A 43 8.86 2.66 -5.81
N ILE A 44 8.57 1.63 -5.00
CA ILE A 44 7.29 0.90 -5.05
C ILE A 44 6.15 1.80 -4.58
N THR A 45 6.30 2.50 -3.45
CA THR A 45 5.26 3.43 -2.97
C THR A 45 5.06 4.61 -3.91
N GLY A 46 6.13 5.11 -4.55
CA GLY A 46 6.06 6.18 -5.52
C GLY A 46 5.30 5.76 -6.78
N LEU A 47 5.52 4.54 -7.28
CA LEU A 47 4.75 3.96 -8.38
C LEU A 47 3.26 3.93 -8.05
N GLU A 48 2.92 3.49 -6.84
CA GLU A 48 1.54 3.41 -6.37
C GLU A 48 0.88 4.79 -6.29
N VAL A 49 1.52 5.75 -5.63
CA VAL A 49 1.01 7.12 -5.49
C VAL A 49 0.84 7.79 -6.85
N CYS A 50 1.80 7.65 -7.76
CA CYS A 50 1.70 8.18 -9.12
C CYS A 50 0.55 7.54 -9.90
N MET A 51 0.35 6.22 -9.79
CA MET A 51 -0.75 5.53 -10.46
C MET A 51 -2.11 6.01 -9.93
N VAL A 52 -2.27 6.10 -8.61
CA VAL A 52 -3.49 6.61 -7.98
C VAL A 52 -3.75 8.06 -8.39
N ALA A 53 -2.72 8.92 -8.34
CA ALA A 53 -2.83 10.32 -8.76
C ALA A 53 -3.20 10.46 -10.24
N PHE A 54 -2.61 9.66 -11.12
CA PHE A 54 -2.95 9.64 -12.54
C PHE A 54 -4.41 9.24 -12.77
N VAL A 55 -4.88 8.17 -12.10
CA VAL A 55 -6.26 7.72 -12.20
C VAL A 55 -7.23 8.78 -11.66
N MET A 56 -6.92 9.42 -10.54
CA MET A 56 -7.72 10.51 -9.99
C MET A 56 -7.73 11.75 -10.88
N SER A 57 -6.62 12.05 -11.56
CA SER A 57 -6.54 13.17 -12.50
C SER A 57 -7.30 12.92 -13.80
N THR A 58 -7.48 11.66 -14.20
CA THR A 58 -8.12 11.28 -15.47
C THR A 58 -9.62 10.99 -15.31
N GLY A 59 -10.09 10.76 -14.08
CA GLY A 59 -11.46 10.32 -13.81
C GLY A 59 -12.45 11.43 -13.41
N ALA A 60 -13.59 11.47 -14.09
CA ALA A 60 -14.80 12.14 -13.59
C ALA A 60 -15.51 11.25 -12.54
N GLU A 61 -15.97 11.87 -11.45
CA GLU A 61 -16.98 11.37 -10.48
C GLU A 61 -16.69 10.11 -9.62
N LYS A 62 -15.44 9.76 -9.31
CA LYS A 62 -15.16 8.68 -8.31
C LYS A 62 -14.12 9.07 -7.26
N PRO A 63 -14.47 9.96 -6.31
CA PRO A 63 -13.55 10.40 -5.26
C PRO A 63 -13.11 9.28 -4.29
N THR A 64 -13.77 8.11 -4.30
CA THR A 64 -13.43 6.98 -3.43
C THR A 64 -12.32 6.08 -3.99
N LEU A 65 -11.93 6.24 -5.25
CA LEU A 65 -11.01 5.32 -5.93
C LEU A 65 -9.68 5.17 -5.19
N ALA A 66 -9.10 6.28 -4.72
CA ALA A 66 -7.87 6.24 -3.92
C ALA A 66 -8.02 5.53 -2.58
N ARG A 67 -9.19 5.65 -1.94
CA ARG A 67 -9.47 4.93 -0.69
C ARG A 67 -9.60 3.44 -0.96
N ASP A 68 -10.28 3.08 -2.04
CA ASP A 68 -10.54 1.68 -2.40
C ASP A 68 -9.23 0.98 -2.82
N THR A 69 -8.29 1.69 -3.47
CA THR A 69 -6.94 1.16 -3.77
C THR A 69 -6.14 0.91 -2.49
N MET A 70 -6.17 1.82 -1.52
CA MET A 70 -5.47 1.64 -0.24
C MET A 70 -6.06 0.49 0.58
N PHE A 71 -7.38 0.33 0.61
CA PHE A 71 -8.02 -0.84 1.22
C PHE A 71 -7.58 -2.14 0.54
N ALA A 72 -7.52 -2.16 -0.79
CA ALA A 72 -7.05 -3.32 -1.54
C ALA A 72 -5.60 -3.68 -1.20
N VAL A 73 -4.72 -2.69 -1.06
CA VAL A 73 -3.31 -2.91 -0.69
C VAL A 73 -3.18 -3.51 0.71
N VAL A 74 -3.91 -2.97 1.69
CA VAL A 74 -3.90 -3.53 3.06
C VAL A 74 -4.44 -4.96 3.07
N MET A 75 -5.54 -5.23 2.36
CA MET A 75 -6.09 -6.58 2.24
C MET A 75 -5.11 -7.55 1.57
N LEU A 76 -4.44 -7.11 0.51
CA LEU A 76 -3.48 -7.90 -0.25
C LEU A 76 -2.25 -8.23 0.60
N VAL A 77 -1.72 -7.27 1.36
CA VAL A 77 -0.55 -7.51 2.22
C VAL A 77 -0.91 -8.39 3.42
N LEU A 78 -1.94 -8.02 4.18
CA LEU A 78 -2.29 -8.70 5.45
C LEU A 78 -2.96 -10.06 5.25
N ASN A 79 -3.72 -10.26 4.18
CA ASN A 79 -4.41 -11.54 3.94
C ASN A 79 -3.77 -12.31 2.79
N GLY A 80 -3.48 -11.63 1.68
CA GLY A 80 -2.91 -12.27 0.49
C GLY A 80 -1.49 -12.75 0.72
N PHE A 81 -0.53 -11.84 0.80
CA PHE A 81 0.90 -12.17 0.92
C PHE A 81 1.24 -12.84 2.24
N LEU A 82 0.73 -12.32 3.37
CA LEU A 82 0.95 -12.96 4.67
C LEU A 82 0.36 -14.38 4.69
N GLY A 83 -0.87 -14.56 4.21
CA GLY A 83 -1.51 -15.88 4.12
C GLY A 83 -0.75 -16.86 3.22
N LEU A 84 -0.33 -16.40 2.04
CA LEU A 84 0.51 -17.20 1.14
C LEU A 84 1.84 -17.60 1.78
N ALA A 85 2.50 -16.68 2.49
CA ALA A 85 3.76 -16.96 3.17
C ALA A 85 3.60 -18.01 4.28
N LEU A 86 2.49 -17.97 5.02
CA LEU A 86 2.16 -18.95 6.05
C LEU A 86 1.83 -20.33 5.45
N VAL A 87 1.01 -20.37 4.40
CA VAL A 87 0.65 -21.64 3.73
C VAL A 87 1.87 -22.28 3.09
N LEU A 88 2.62 -21.55 2.26
CA LEU A 88 3.79 -22.08 1.57
C LEU A 88 4.90 -22.46 2.55
N GLY A 89 5.13 -21.64 3.57
CA GLY A 89 6.15 -21.90 4.57
C GLY A 89 5.79 -23.05 5.52
N GLY A 90 4.53 -23.15 5.95
CA GLY A 90 4.01 -24.25 6.76
C GLY A 90 4.01 -25.58 6.02
N LEU A 91 3.65 -25.60 4.73
CA LEU A 91 3.72 -26.81 3.90
C LEU A 91 5.15 -27.37 3.82
N ARG A 92 6.16 -26.49 3.77
CA ARG A 92 7.57 -26.90 3.61
C ARG A 92 8.29 -27.15 4.93
N HIS A 93 8.01 -26.39 5.97
CA HIS A 93 8.79 -26.42 7.22
C HIS A 93 8.01 -26.96 8.43
N GLN A 94 6.69 -27.20 8.30
CA GLN A 94 5.74 -27.60 9.37
C GLN A 94 5.62 -26.55 10.49
N GLU A 95 6.73 -26.17 11.12
CA GLU A 95 6.84 -25.07 12.06
C GLU A 95 7.68 -23.93 11.46
N GLN A 96 7.14 -22.70 11.51
CA GLN A 96 7.85 -21.50 11.07
C GLN A 96 8.33 -20.72 12.29
N HIS A 97 9.62 -20.38 12.31
CA HIS A 97 10.15 -19.45 13.31
C HIS A 97 9.73 -18.03 12.91
N TYR A 98 8.91 -17.38 13.72
CA TYR A 98 8.48 -16.00 13.51
C TYR A 98 8.99 -15.09 14.62
N ASN A 99 9.40 -13.87 14.25
CA ASN A 99 9.76 -12.85 15.23
C ASN A 99 8.51 -12.07 15.65
N LEU A 100 7.94 -12.44 16.80
CA LEU A 100 6.77 -11.76 17.38
C LEU A 100 7.02 -10.27 17.63
N GLN A 101 8.26 -9.89 17.97
CA GLN A 101 8.60 -8.50 18.22
C GLN A 101 8.47 -7.66 16.96
N SER A 102 9.02 -8.15 15.83
CA SER A 102 8.88 -7.47 14.53
C SER A 102 7.44 -7.44 14.06
N ALA A 103 6.71 -8.55 14.17
CA ALA A 103 5.31 -8.62 13.78
C ALA A 103 4.45 -7.62 14.58
N ASN A 104 4.64 -7.55 15.89
CA ASN A 104 3.91 -6.61 16.75
C ASN A 104 4.26 -5.16 16.40
N ALA A 105 5.54 -4.85 16.18
CA ALA A 105 5.96 -3.50 15.77
C ALA A 105 5.28 -3.05 14.47
N PHE A 106 5.18 -3.93 13.46
CA PHE A 106 4.47 -3.63 12.22
C PHE A 106 2.95 -3.45 12.43
N LEU A 107 2.31 -4.31 13.22
CA LEU A 107 0.88 -4.23 13.48
C LEU A 107 0.49 -2.96 14.26
N VAL A 108 1.30 -2.58 15.25
CA VAL A 108 1.11 -1.35 16.04
C VAL A 108 1.19 -0.10 15.16
N MET A 109 1.95 -0.14 14.06
CA MET A 109 2.02 0.97 13.10
C MET A 109 0.85 0.95 12.10
N ILE A 110 0.56 -0.21 11.50
CA ILE A 110 -0.46 -0.32 10.43
C ILE A 110 -1.88 -0.14 10.97
N LEU A 111 -2.22 -0.74 12.12
CA LEU A 111 -3.57 -0.67 12.69
C LEU A 111 -4.09 0.76 12.89
N PRO A 112 -3.42 1.65 13.64
CA PRO A 112 -3.92 3.00 13.85
C PRO A 112 -3.98 3.80 12.54
N LEU A 113 -2.98 3.68 11.65
CA LEU A 113 -2.99 4.37 10.36
C LEU A 113 -4.17 3.95 9.49
N THR A 114 -4.46 2.66 9.44
CA THR A 114 -5.56 2.11 8.63
C THR A 114 -6.93 2.45 9.23
N VAL A 115 -7.08 2.31 10.55
CA VAL A 115 -8.34 2.58 11.24
C VAL A 115 -8.67 4.07 11.20
N LEU A 116 -7.72 4.94 11.57
CA LEU A 116 -7.95 6.37 11.60
C LEU A 116 -8.00 6.98 10.19
N GLY A 117 -7.22 6.47 9.25
CA GLY A 117 -7.15 6.99 7.88
C GLY A 117 -8.22 6.48 6.95
N LEU A 118 -8.59 5.20 7.03
CA LEU A 118 -9.50 4.59 6.05
C LEU A 118 -10.89 4.28 6.62
N VAL A 119 -10.99 3.95 7.92
CA VAL A 119 -12.27 3.51 8.55
C VAL A 119 -13.01 4.68 9.19
N LEU A 120 -12.34 5.48 10.02
CA LEU A 120 -12.92 6.60 10.76
C LEU A 120 -13.71 7.62 9.90
N PRO A 121 -13.26 8.00 8.68
CA PRO A 121 -14.01 8.94 7.85
C PRO A 121 -15.45 8.50 7.53
N ASN A 122 -15.73 7.18 7.56
CA ASN A 122 -17.08 6.66 7.32
C ASN A 122 -18.05 6.89 8.50
N TYR A 123 -17.52 7.14 9.69
CA TYR A 123 -18.31 7.30 10.92
C TYR A 123 -18.33 8.75 11.42
N THR A 124 -17.60 9.65 10.76
CA THR A 124 -17.57 11.07 11.10
C THR A 124 -18.82 11.78 10.56
N ARG A 125 -19.51 12.53 11.43
CA ARG A 125 -20.70 13.35 11.08
C ARG A 125 -20.36 14.80 10.71
N SER A 126 -19.08 15.16 10.70
CA SER A 126 -18.59 16.54 10.61
C SER A 126 -18.66 17.16 9.20
N THR A 127 -18.78 16.35 8.15
CA THR A 127 -18.89 16.80 6.75
C THR A 127 -19.91 15.96 5.97
N PRO A 128 -20.50 16.48 4.87
CA PRO A 128 -21.33 15.67 3.99
C PRO A 128 -20.47 14.66 3.23
N GLY A 129 -20.65 13.37 3.52
CA GLY A 129 -19.93 12.27 2.87
C GLY A 129 -18.77 11.70 3.72
N PRO A 130 -18.08 10.65 3.25
CA PRO A 130 -17.02 9.95 3.99
C PRO A 130 -15.69 10.71 3.91
N THR A 131 -15.69 11.98 4.31
CA THR A 131 -14.52 12.86 4.31
C THR A 131 -14.20 13.31 5.73
N LEU A 132 -12.95 13.70 5.96
CA LEU A 132 -12.55 14.33 7.21
C LEU A 132 -12.68 15.84 7.10
N SER A 133 -13.00 16.50 8.21
CA SER A 133 -12.86 17.96 8.30
C SER A 133 -11.40 18.36 8.06
N THR A 134 -11.13 19.54 7.50
CA THR A 134 -9.77 20.05 7.27
C THR A 134 -8.90 19.94 8.52
N PHE A 135 -9.45 20.23 9.70
CA PHE A 135 -8.74 20.10 10.98
C PHE A 135 -8.36 18.65 11.29
N GLN A 136 -9.29 17.70 11.09
CA GLN A 136 -9.04 16.27 11.30
C GLN A 136 -8.03 15.71 10.30
N MET A 137 -8.08 16.15 9.04
CA MET A 137 -7.13 15.75 8.00
C MET A 137 -5.71 16.19 8.36
N VAL A 138 -5.51 17.47 8.72
CA VAL A 138 -4.20 17.98 9.11
C VAL A 138 -3.68 17.30 10.38
N PHE A 139 -4.54 17.15 11.40
CA PHE A 139 -4.20 16.44 12.62
C PHE A 139 -3.76 15.00 12.34
N LEU A 140 -4.54 14.26 11.54
CA LEU A 140 -4.22 12.89 11.18
C LEU A 140 -2.92 12.80 10.37
N SER A 141 -2.69 13.70 9.42
CA SER A 141 -1.44 13.76 8.66
C SER A 141 -0.23 13.99 9.57
N LEU A 142 -0.32 14.91 10.53
CA LEU A 142 0.74 15.18 11.50
C LEU A 142 0.99 13.98 12.42
N MET A 143 -0.06 13.36 12.95
CA MET A 143 0.07 12.16 13.78
C MET A 143 0.65 10.98 13.01
N SER A 144 0.26 10.82 11.73
CA SER A 144 0.79 9.75 10.87
C SER A 144 2.29 9.89 10.63
N VAL A 145 2.76 11.12 10.41
CA VAL A 145 4.20 11.40 10.35
C VAL A 145 4.87 11.19 11.71
N GLY A 146 4.22 11.61 12.79
CA GLY A 146 4.73 11.47 14.16
C GLY A 146 4.90 10.01 14.62
N ILE A 147 4.13 9.07 14.09
CA ILE A 147 4.28 7.63 14.38
C ILE A 147 5.62 7.07 13.84
N TYR A 148 6.19 7.70 12.79
CA TYR A 148 7.46 7.30 12.19
C TYR A 148 8.69 8.03 12.75
N ALA A 149 8.49 9.07 13.57
CA ALA A 149 9.55 9.88 14.18
C ALA A 149 9.96 9.34 15.56
#